data_AF-A0A484WTX2-F1
#
_entry.id   AF-A0A484WTX2-F1
#
_cell.length_a   1.000
_cell.length_b   1.000
_cell.length_c   1.000
_cell.angle_alpha   90.00
_cell.angle_beta   90.00
_cell.angle_gamma   90.00
#
_symmetry.space_group_name_H-M   'P 1'
#
loop_
_entity.id
_entity.type
_entity.pdbx_description
1 polymer ?
#
loop_
_entity_poly.entity_id
_entity_poly.type
_entity_poly.pdbx_seq_one_letter_code
_entity_poly.pdbx_strand_id
1 'polypeptide(L)' 'MQQAVPDKELLEAPTAGEGATCRSCAHCPWMAMNGLQAIAEALELEGSNHEVYVDERLLERALVPLNRMLDFAATLRG' A
#
# COMPACT_ATOMS: atom_id res chain seq x y z
N MET A 1 1.70 -2.19 12.80
CA MET A 1 2.23 -1.28 13.84
C MET A 1 2.58 -2.01 15.13
N GLN A 2 1.73 -2.91 15.64
CA GLN A 2 2.00 -3.64 16.90
C GLN A 2 3.38 -4.33 16.95
N GLN A 3 3.78 -5.00 15.86
CA GLN A 3 5.11 -5.64 15.76
C GLN A 3 6.29 -4.67 15.96
N ALA A 4 6.13 -3.39 15.62
CA ALA A 4 7.18 -2.38 15.77
C ALA A 4 7.23 -1.76 17.18
N VAL A 5 6.14 -1.87 17.97
CA VAL A 5 6.03 -1.31 19.32
C VAL A 5 5.43 -2.35 20.28
N PRO A 6 6.15 -3.44 20.57
CA PRO A 6 5.60 -4.61 21.28
C PRO A 6 5.05 -4.29 22.68
N ASP A 7 5.61 -3.27 23.35
CA ASP A 7 5.24 -2.88 24.71
C ASP A 7 4.02 -1.94 24.80
N LYS A 8 3.42 -1.58 23.67
CA LYS A 8 2.26 -0.67 23.62
C LYS A 8 1.02 -1.41 23.19
N GLU A 9 -0.11 -1.15 23.84
CA GLU A 9 -1.41 -1.58 23.32
C GLU A 9 -1.90 -0.58 22.27
N LEU A 10 -2.11 -1.04 21.05
CA LEU A 10 -2.67 -0.24 19.97
C LEU A 10 -4.14 -0.59 19.77
N LEU A 11 -5.00 0.43 19.87
CA LEU A 11 -6.44 0.28 19.67
C LEU A 11 -6.81 0.78 18.27
N GLU A 12 -7.60 -0.02 17.55
CA GLU A 12 -8.13 0.37 16.25
C GLU A 12 -9.11 1.53 16.40
N ALA A 13 -8.99 2.53 15.53
CA ALA A 13 -9.92 3.66 15.54
C ALA A 13 -11.34 3.20 15.11
N PRO A 14 -12.41 3.72 15.72
CA PRO A 14 -13.78 3.38 15.32
C PRO A 14 -14.02 3.68 13.83
N THR A 15 -14.46 2.67 13.08
CA THR A 15 -14.73 2.78 11.63
C THR A 15 -16.20 3.05 11.29
N ALA A 16 -17.05 3.16 12.31
CA ALA A 16 -18.46 3.52 12.21
C ALA A 16 -18.91 4.33 13.45
N GLY A 17 -19.89 5.23 13.28
CA GLY A 17 -20.42 6.10 14.34
C GLY A 17 -20.50 7.58 13.94
N GLU A 18 -20.98 8.43 14.86
CA GLU A 18 -20.99 9.90 14.68
C GLU A 18 -19.56 10.42 14.47
N GLY A 19 -19.32 11.13 13.37
CA GLY A 19 -18.00 11.66 12.99
C GLY A 19 -17.07 10.67 12.27
N ALA A 20 -17.40 9.38 12.21
CA ALA A 20 -16.62 8.37 11.48
C ALA A 20 -17.18 8.18 10.06
N THR A 21 -16.74 9.02 9.12
CA THR A 21 -17.17 8.96 7.70
C THR A 21 -16.40 7.92 6.87
N CYS A 22 -15.28 7.39 7.38
CA CYS A 22 -14.44 6.47 6.63
C CYS A 22 -14.77 5.00 6.91
N ARG A 23 -15.64 4.42 6.06
CA ARG A 23 -15.96 2.98 6.11
C ARG A 23 -14.83 2.07 5.63
N SER A 24 -13.86 2.59 4.88
CA SER A 24 -12.79 1.81 4.24
C SER A 24 -11.45 1.83 4.98
N CYS A 25 -11.31 2.62 6.04
CA CYS A 25 -10.00 2.97 6.59
C CYS A 25 -9.23 1.83 7.27
N ALA A 26 -9.88 0.70 7.61
CA ALA A 26 -9.21 -0.42 8.28
C ALA A 26 -9.40 -1.80 7.62
N HIS A 27 -10.35 -1.94 6.70
CA HIS A 27 -10.67 -3.22 6.05
C HIS A 27 -10.84 -3.06 4.54
N CYS A 28 -9.77 -2.63 3.84
CA CYS A 28 -9.80 -2.53 2.39
C CYS A 28 -9.89 -3.92 1.74
N PRO A 29 -10.97 -4.26 1.01
CA PRO A 29 -11.16 -5.60 0.44
C PRO A 29 -10.09 -5.92 -0.62
N TRP A 30 -9.55 -4.91 -1.30
CA TRP A 30 -8.51 -5.08 -2.31
C TRP A 30 -7.17 -5.51 -1.70
N MET A 31 -6.83 -5.01 -0.51
CA MET A 31 -5.63 -5.47 0.21
C MET A 31 -5.78 -6.92 0.69
N ALA A 32 -7.00 -7.33 1.05
CA ALA A 32 -7.30 -8.69 1.50
C ALA A 32 -7.20 -9.75 0.39
N MET A 33 -7.09 -9.35 -0.88
CA MET A 33 -6.92 -10.28 -2.00
C MET A 33 -5.55 -10.99 -1.99
N ASN A 34 -4.54 -10.39 -1.35
CA ASN A 34 -3.17 -10.91 -1.32
C ASN A 34 -2.97 -11.90 -0.16
N GLY A 35 -3.65 -13.05 -0.21
CA GLY A 35 -3.52 -14.12 0.79
C GLY A 35 -2.28 -15.00 0.62
N LEU A 36 -1.88 -15.74 1.66
CA LEU A 36 -0.66 -16.58 1.65
C LEU A 36 -0.64 -17.59 0.50
N GLN A 37 -1.77 -18.25 0.25
CA GLN A 37 -1.88 -19.23 -0.84
C GLN A 37 -1.70 -18.58 -2.22
N ALA A 38 -2.40 -17.47 -2.48
CA ALA A 38 -2.29 -16.74 -3.74
C ALA A 38 -0.85 -16.23 -3.98
N ILE A 39 -0.17 -15.77 -2.93
CA ILE A 39 1.24 -15.34 -3.01
C ILE A 39 2.15 -16.52 -3.35
N ALA A 40 1.96 -17.68 -2.70
CA ALA A 40 2.75 -18.87 -2.99
C ALA A 40 2.57 -19.33 -4.44
N GLU A 41 1.31 -19.41 -4.91
CA GLU A 41 0.97 -19.78 -6.28
C GLU A 41 1.57 -18.80 -7.31
N ALA A 42 1.50 -17.49 -7.02
CA ALA A 42 2.11 -16.47 -7.88
C ALA A 42 3.63 -16.61 -7.99
N LEU A 43 4.33 -17.05 -6.92
CA LEU A 43 5.78 -17.24 -6.93
C LEU A 43 6.20 -18.55 -7.59
N GLU A 44 5.46 -19.63 -7.37
CA GLU A 44 5.88 -20.99 -7.74
C GLU A 44 5.34 -21.43 -9.11
N LEU A 45 4.15 -20.98 -9.49
CA LEU A 45 3.39 -21.53 -10.62
C LEU A 45 3.05 -20.50 -11.69
N GLU A 46 2.79 -19.25 -11.31
CA GLU A 46 2.16 -18.26 -12.19
C GLU A 46 2.95 -16.95 -12.36
N GLY A 47 4.25 -16.95 -12.06
CA GLY A 47 5.05 -15.71 -11.99
C GLY A 47 4.99 -14.83 -13.25
N SER A 48 4.96 -15.42 -14.45
CA SER A 48 4.83 -14.67 -15.71
C SER A 48 3.42 -14.15 -16.00
N ASN A 49 2.39 -14.75 -15.39
CA ASN A 49 0.99 -14.37 -15.65
C ASN A 49 0.60 -13.07 -14.95
N HIS A 50 1.37 -12.68 -13.92
CA HIS A 50 1.11 -11.51 -13.09
C HIS A 50 2.14 -10.38 -13.32
N GLU A 51 2.90 -10.43 -14.42
CA GLU A 51 3.83 -9.35 -14.78
C GLU A 51 3.06 -8.04 -15.03
N VAL A 52 3.48 -6.96 -14.38
CA VAL A 52 2.85 -5.65 -14.50
C VAL A 52 3.49 -4.88 -15.64
N TYR A 53 2.75 -4.71 -16.73
CA TYR A 53 3.17 -3.91 -17.87
C TYR A 53 2.63 -2.48 -17.77
N VAL A 54 3.49 -1.51 -18.08
CA VAL A 54 3.14 -0.09 -18.13
C VAL A 54 3.64 0.46 -19.46
N ASP A 55 2.81 1.26 -20.12
CA ASP A 55 3.21 1.98 -21.33
C ASP A 55 4.42 2.90 -21.05
N GLU A 56 5.41 2.87 -21.92
CA GLU A 56 6.68 3.58 -21.73
C GLU A 56 6.48 5.09 -21.56
N ARG A 57 5.58 5.70 -22.36
CA ARG A 57 5.30 7.14 -22.27
C ARG A 57 4.56 7.47 -20.98
N LEU A 58 3.69 6.58 -20.51
CA LEU A 58 3.03 6.74 -19.21
C LEU A 58 4.05 6.67 -18.06
N LEU A 59 4.97 5.70 -18.10
CA LEU A 59 6.04 5.55 -17.11
C LEU A 59 6.89 6.82 -17.02
N GLU A 60 7.42 7.31 -18.14
CA GLU A 60 8.23 8.53 -18.19
C GLU A 60 7.52 9.73 -17.55
N ARG A 61 6.22 9.90 -17.86
CA ARG A 61 5.43 11.00 -17.32
C ARG A 61 5.10 10.82 -15.85
N ALA A 62 4.86 9.59 -15.39
CA ALA A 62 4.58 9.28 -13.98
C ALA A 62 5.80 9.48 -13.09
N LEU A 63 7.01 9.24 -13.62
CA LEU A 63 8.26 9.47 -12.89
C LEU A 63 8.51 10.94 -12.55
N VAL A 64 8.04 11.89 -13.39
CA VAL A 64 8.25 13.33 -13.13
C VAL A 64 7.66 13.79 -11.78
N PRO A 65 6.35 13.63 -11.50
CA PRO A 65 5.80 14.02 -10.20
C PRO A 65 6.32 13.13 -9.06
N LEU A 66 6.57 11.84 -9.31
CA LEU A 66 7.12 10.94 -8.30
C LEU A 66 8.50 11.39 -7.82
N ASN A 67 9.42 11.68 -8.74
CA ASN A 67 10.75 12.16 -8.40
C ASN A 67 10.70 13.53 -7.71
N ARG A 68 9.85 14.45 -8.17
CA ARG A 68 9.65 15.74 -7.48
C ARG A 68 9.22 15.56 -6.02
N MET A 69 8.32 14.60 -5.74
CA MET A 69 7.88 14.30 -4.37
C MET A 69 9.05 13.76 -3.53
N LEU A 70 9.85 12.84 -4.08
CA LEU A 70 11.02 12.26 -3.40
C LEU A 70 12.13 13.30 -3.15
N ASP A 71 12.45 14.10 -4.16
CA ASP A 71 13.45 15.19 -4.06
C ASP A 71 13.02 16.23 -3.03
N PHE A 72 11.73 16.58 -3.02
CA PHE A 72 11.18 17.48 -2.01
C PHE A 72 11.30 16.90 -0.60
N ALA A 73 10.92 15.63 -0.40
CA ALA A 73 11.05 14.96 0.89
C ALA A 73 12.52 14.86 1.35
N ALA A 74 13.46 14.63 0.43
CA ALA A 74 14.89 14.55 0.73
C ALA A 74 15.51 15.90 1.14
N THR A 75 14.94 17.00 0.65
CA THR A 75 15.40 18.37 0.99
C THR A 75 14.69 18.96 2.20
N LEU A 76 13.58 18.36 2.63
CA LEU A 76 12.89 18.73 3.87
C LEU A 76 13.79 18.43 5.07
N ARG A 77 14.27 19.48 5.73
CA ARG A 77 14.88 19.39 7.06
C ARG A 77 13.79 19.68 8.09
N GLY A 78 13.58 18.74 9.01
CA GLY A 78 12.81 18.97 10.24
C GLY A 78 13.62 19.71 11.28
#